data_AF-A0AAU0RMS9-F1
#
_entry.id   AF-A0AAU0RMS9-F1
#
_cell.length_a   1.000
_cell.length_b   1.000
_cell.length_c   1.000
_cell.angle_alpha   90.00
_cell.angle_beta   90.00
_cell.angle_gamma   90.00
#
_symmetry.space_group_name_H-M   'P 1'
#
loop_
_entity.id
_entity.type
_entity.pdbx_description
1 polymer ?
#
loop_
_entity_poly.entity_id
_entity_poly.type
_entity_poly.pdbx_seq_one_letter_code
_entity_poly.pdbx_strand_id
1 'polypeptide(L)'
;MTDTVFFHEDSYCQIELLPKQNYQDIGSFPVQEENSFGFEHMLVRDKPLFPTVNLGISTQEMESLLARNAINYFPVVNTGYSTYRVVKEDTVVYGFERLGVFVESKQSIVKNVWLGFSSLFTASESCDYLFKVLELIGEKYPLILVDWNGEVIVRLQEVDEIQHYLESEFGFKF
;
A
#
# COMPACT_ATOMS: atom_id res chain seq x y z
N MET A 1 -6.02 -12.30 20.33
CA MET A 1 -5.92 -11.52 19.09
C MET A 1 -4.51 -11.72 18.58
N THR A 2 -4.33 -11.95 17.28
CA THR A 2 -3.00 -12.05 16.69
C THR A 2 -2.51 -10.64 16.38
N ASP A 3 -1.51 -10.18 17.13
CA ASP A 3 -0.87 -8.86 16.94
C ASP A 3 0.13 -8.86 15.78
N THR A 4 0.01 -9.83 14.88
CA THR A 4 0.95 -10.10 13.82
C THR A 4 0.22 -10.35 12.52
N VAL A 5 0.66 -9.66 11.47
CA VAL A 5 0.18 -9.86 10.11
C VAL A 5 1.29 -10.41 9.22
N PHE A 6 0.93 -11.22 8.23
CA PHE A 6 1.85 -11.76 7.25
C PHE A 6 1.49 -11.24 5.86
N PHE A 7 2.50 -10.90 5.06
CA PHE A 7 2.34 -10.68 3.62
C PHE A 7 3.39 -11.49 2.85
N HIS A 8 3.04 -11.98 1.66
CA HIS A 8 3.99 -12.68 0.80
C HIS A 8 5.03 -11.68 0.27
N GLU A 9 6.30 -12.08 0.15
CA GLU A 9 7.37 -11.15 -0.27
C GLU A 9 7.10 -10.53 -1.65
N ASP A 10 6.52 -11.28 -2.58
CA ASP A 10 6.11 -10.78 -3.90
C ASP A 10 5.08 -9.64 -3.82
N SER A 11 4.29 -9.56 -2.74
CA SER A 11 3.30 -8.49 -2.52
C SER A 11 3.93 -7.18 -2.01
N TYR A 12 5.23 -7.18 -1.71
CA TYR A 12 5.92 -5.98 -1.20
C TYR A 12 5.84 -4.83 -2.22
N CYS A 13 5.25 -3.72 -1.79
CA CYS A 13 5.08 -2.51 -2.61
C CYS A 13 4.43 -2.76 -3.98
N GLN A 14 3.59 -3.79 -4.17
CA GLN A 14 2.87 -3.97 -5.44
C GLN A 14 1.74 -2.96 -5.63
N ILE A 15 1.18 -2.45 -4.53
CA ILE A 15 0.25 -1.32 -4.53
C ILE A 15 0.87 -0.23 -3.66
N GLU A 16 1.73 0.60 -4.24
CA GLU A 16 2.67 1.47 -3.52
C GLU A 16 2.22 2.93 -3.54
N LEU A 17 2.42 3.64 -2.45
CA LEU A 17 2.26 5.09 -2.40
C LEU A 17 3.62 5.77 -2.60
N LEU A 18 3.70 6.58 -3.66
CA LEU A 18 4.92 7.26 -4.09
C LEU A 18 4.71 8.78 -4.18
N PRO A 19 5.77 9.59 -4.05
CA PRO A 19 5.73 11.01 -4.37
C PRO A 19 5.22 11.24 -5.79
N LYS A 20 4.34 12.24 -5.97
CA LYS A 20 3.73 12.60 -7.25
C LYS A 20 4.73 12.89 -8.37
N GLN A 21 5.97 13.25 -8.02
CA GLN A 21 7.07 13.44 -8.96
C GLN A 21 7.39 12.17 -9.77
N ASN A 22 7.10 10.97 -9.24
CA ASN A 22 7.28 9.72 -9.98
C ASN A 22 6.24 9.53 -11.09
N TYR A 23 5.16 10.32 -11.15
CA TYR A 23 4.09 10.17 -12.15
C TYR A 23 4.61 10.20 -13.59
N GLN A 24 5.58 11.08 -13.89
CA GLN A 24 6.17 11.17 -15.23
C GLN A 24 7.19 10.07 -15.54
N ASP A 25 7.74 9.45 -14.50
CA ASP A 25 8.79 8.44 -14.60
C ASP A 25 8.26 7.03 -14.79
N ILE A 26 7.05 6.75 -14.29
CA ILE A 26 6.32 5.49 -14.52
C ILE A 26 5.81 5.39 -15.98
N GLY A 27 6.38 6.16 -16.92
CA GLY A 27 5.89 6.39 -18.28
C GLY A 27 5.65 5.15 -19.15
N SER A 28 6.03 3.96 -18.70
CA SER A 28 5.50 2.68 -19.16
C SER A 28 5.61 1.64 -18.04
N PHE A 29 4.52 0.94 -17.72
CA PHE A 29 4.59 -0.23 -16.85
C PHE A 29 5.50 -1.30 -17.46
N PRO A 30 6.29 -2.02 -16.64
CA PRO A 30 7.14 -3.10 -17.14
C PRO A 30 6.26 -4.20 -17.75
N VAL A 31 6.69 -4.76 -18.88
CA VAL A 31 5.97 -5.86 -19.55
C VAL A 31 5.90 -7.06 -18.60
N GLN A 32 4.68 -7.46 -18.22
CA GLN A 32 4.45 -8.68 -17.45
C GLN A 32 4.35 -9.89 -18.39
N GLU A 33 5.18 -10.90 -18.18
CA GLU A 33 5.05 -12.20 -18.86
C GLU A 33 4.08 -13.10 -18.07
N GLU A 34 2.82 -13.17 -18.52
CA GLU A 34 1.81 -14.09 -18.01
C GLU A 34 1.88 -15.47 -18.69
N ASN A 35 1.76 -16.54 -17.90
CA ASN A 35 1.48 -17.88 -18.41
C ASN A 35 0.13 -18.41 -17.88
N SER A 36 -0.24 -19.63 -18.27
CA SER A 36 -1.52 -20.27 -17.91
C SER A 36 -1.71 -20.53 -16.40
N PHE A 37 -0.70 -20.28 -15.57
CA PHE A 37 -0.70 -20.49 -14.12
C PHE A 37 -0.43 -19.21 -13.31
N GLY A 38 -0.33 -18.05 -13.96
CA GLY A 38 -0.08 -16.74 -13.34
C GLY A 38 1.20 -16.08 -13.85
N PHE A 39 1.75 -15.15 -13.06
CA PHE A 39 3.00 -14.47 -13.35
C PHE A 39 4.20 -15.39 -13.12
N GLU A 40 5.09 -15.56 -14.11
CA GLU A 40 6.29 -16.41 -13.98
C GLU A 40 7.38 -15.79 -13.10
N HIS A 41 7.41 -14.46 -13.03
CA HIS A 41 8.51 -13.72 -12.40
C HIS A 41 8.00 -12.55 -11.56
N MET A 42 8.64 -12.34 -10.41
CA MET A 42 8.51 -11.10 -9.66
C MET A 42 8.93 -9.93 -10.55
N LEU A 43 8.11 -8.87 -10.61
CA LEU A 43 8.51 -7.59 -11.19
C LEU A 43 9.63 -6.97 -10.35
N VAL A 44 10.87 -7.20 -10.76
CA VAL A 44 12.04 -6.52 -10.19
C VAL A 44 12.11 -5.12 -10.79
N ARG A 45 11.71 -4.13 -9.99
CA ARG A 45 11.71 -2.72 -10.37
C ARG A 45 12.98 -2.03 -9.89
N ASP A 46 13.46 -1.08 -10.68
CA ASP A 46 14.42 -0.09 -10.19
C ASP A 46 13.78 0.74 -9.07
N LYS A 47 14.64 1.31 -8.20
CA LYS A 47 14.15 2.18 -7.13
C LYS A 47 13.44 3.39 -7.73
N PRO A 48 12.36 3.90 -7.09
CA PRO A 48 11.70 5.10 -7.54
C PRO A 48 12.68 6.27 -7.59
N LEU A 49 12.61 7.07 -8.65
CA LEU A 49 13.44 8.26 -8.85
C LEU A 49 13.26 9.28 -7.72
N PHE A 50 12.06 9.35 -7.16
CA PHE A 50 11.74 10.14 -5.97
C PHE A 50 11.24 9.23 -4.84
N PRO A 51 12.13 8.74 -3.96
CA PRO A 51 11.74 7.91 -2.82
C PRO A 51 10.85 8.65 -1.80
N THR A 52 9.91 7.95 -1.18
CA THR A 52 8.98 8.51 -0.17
C THR A 52 9.72 9.13 1.04
N VAL A 53 10.87 8.55 1.44
CA VAL A 53 11.71 9.10 2.52
C VAL A 53 12.13 10.56 2.29
N ASN A 54 12.22 11.02 1.04
CA ASN A 54 12.59 12.40 0.72
C ASN A 54 11.51 13.42 1.09
N LEU A 55 10.25 12.99 1.30
CA LEU A 55 9.18 13.85 1.78
C LEU A 55 9.31 14.17 3.27
N GLY A 56 10.15 13.44 4.02
CA GLY A 56 10.36 13.68 5.44
C GLY A 56 9.13 13.45 6.31
N ILE A 57 8.17 12.65 5.83
CA ILE A 57 6.93 12.32 6.56
C ILE A 57 7.31 11.60 7.85
N SER A 58 6.98 12.17 9.01
CA SER A 58 7.25 11.48 10.26
C SER A 58 6.28 10.32 10.47
N THR A 59 6.74 9.26 11.14
CA THR A 59 5.89 8.11 11.47
C THR A 59 4.70 8.52 12.36
N GLN A 60 4.90 9.48 13.26
CA GLN A 60 3.86 10.04 14.11
C GLN A 60 2.77 10.76 13.31
N GLU A 61 3.14 11.52 12.29
CA GLU A 61 2.15 12.18 11.43
C GLU A 61 1.37 11.16 10.60
N MET A 62 2.02 10.16 10.04
CA MET A 62 1.34 9.08 9.31
C MET A 62 0.39 8.31 10.22
N GLU A 63 0.84 7.94 11.43
CA GLU A 63 -0.01 7.34 12.46
C GLU A 63 -1.24 8.20 12.77
N SER A 64 -1.07 9.53 12.90
CA SER A 64 -2.19 10.43 13.22
C SER A 64 -3.29 10.45 12.15
N LEU A 65 -2.94 10.17 10.88
CA LEU A 65 -3.90 10.04 9.78
C LEU A 65 -4.60 8.68 9.78
N LEU A 66 -3.85 7.61 10.05
CA LEU A 66 -4.32 6.23 9.93
C LEU A 66 -5.08 5.76 11.17
N ALA A 67 -4.52 5.96 12.37
CA ALA A 67 -4.96 5.31 13.60
C ALA A 67 -6.40 5.63 14.00
N ARG A 68 -6.92 6.81 13.63
CA ARG A 68 -8.30 7.22 13.96
C ARG A 68 -9.37 6.44 13.20
N ASN A 69 -9.04 5.95 12.00
CA ASN A 69 -9.98 5.25 11.12
C ASN A 69 -9.63 3.76 10.95
N ALA A 70 -8.46 3.34 11.44
CA ALA A 70 -8.05 1.95 11.37
C ALA A 70 -8.99 1.05 12.21
N ILE A 71 -9.41 -0.07 11.63
CA ILE A 71 -10.21 -1.09 12.31
C ILE A 71 -9.31 -1.91 13.25
N ASN A 72 -8.09 -2.20 12.78
CA ASN A 72 -7.09 -2.96 13.53
C ASN A 72 -5.69 -2.35 13.36
N TYR A 73 -4.81 -2.64 14.30
CA TYR A 73 -3.41 -2.27 14.25
C TYR A 73 -2.53 -3.48 14.52
N PHE A 74 -1.49 -3.67 13.72
CA PHE A 74 -0.56 -4.77 13.81
C PHE A 74 0.86 -4.21 13.98
N PRO A 75 1.44 -4.28 15.20
CA PRO A 75 2.78 -3.79 15.47
C PRO A 75 3.88 -4.73 14.96
N VAL A 76 3.55 -5.99 14.66
CA VAL A 76 4.50 -6.98 14.15
C VAL A 76 4.08 -7.42 12.75
N VAL A 77 5.01 -7.38 11.81
CA VAL A 77 4.79 -7.77 10.42
C VAL A 77 5.77 -8.85 10.05
N ASN A 78 5.28 -9.95 9.47
CA ASN A 78 6.09 -11.02 8.92
C ASN A 78 6.01 -11.01 7.39
N THR A 79 7.10 -11.40 6.75
CA THR A 79 7.19 -11.63 5.31
C THR A 79 7.94 -12.91 4.99
N GLY A 80 7.89 -13.34 3.73
CA GLY A 80 8.61 -14.49 3.21
C GLY A 80 7.79 -15.24 2.16
N TYR A 81 8.26 -16.45 1.84
CA TYR A 81 7.73 -17.31 0.78
C TYR A 81 7.59 -18.75 1.30
N SER A 82 6.64 -19.52 0.76
CA SER A 82 6.41 -20.94 1.13
C SER A 82 6.33 -21.15 2.66
N THR A 83 7.33 -21.80 3.26
CA THR A 83 7.46 -22.03 4.72
C THR A 83 8.43 -21.07 5.42
N TYR A 84 9.21 -20.30 4.66
CA TYR A 84 10.13 -19.31 5.20
C TYR A 84 9.35 -18.08 5.71
N ARG A 85 9.63 -17.65 6.94
CA ARG A 85 9.01 -16.51 7.59
C ARG A 85 10.09 -15.72 8.32
N VAL A 86 10.09 -14.40 8.14
CA VAL A 86 10.98 -13.47 8.82
C VAL A 86 10.20 -12.22 9.21
N VAL A 87 10.58 -11.60 10.33
CA VAL A 87 10.02 -10.31 10.72
C VAL A 87 10.48 -9.25 9.73
N LYS A 88 9.54 -8.48 9.19
CA LYS A 88 9.82 -7.26 8.44
C LYS A 88 9.97 -6.13 9.46
N GLU A 89 11.20 -5.92 9.89
CA GLU A 89 11.56 -4.85 10.85
C GLU A 89 11.11 -3.47 10.36
N ASP A 90 10.99 -2.53 11.30
CA ASP A 90 10.60 -1.14 11.07
C ASP A 90 9.24 -0.96 10.35
N THR A 91 8.39 -1.99 10.35
CA THR A 91 7.11 -2.00 9.63
C THR A 91 5.94 -2.26 10.57
N VAL A 92 4.88 -1.47 10.43
CA VAL A 92 3.60 -1.65 11.12
C VAL A 92 2.46 -1.62 10.11
N VAL A 93 1.29 -2.13 10.49
CA VAL A 93 0.10 -2.13 9.61
C VAL A 93 -1.12 -1.58 10.33
N TYR A 94 -1.85 -0.75 9.61
CA TYR A 94 -3.19 -0.29 9.97
C TYR A 94 -4.17 -1.04 9.08
N GLY A 95 -4.92 -1.95 9.68
CA GLY A 95 -5.93 -2.76 9.00
C GLY A 95 -7.21 -1.96 8.81
N PHE A 96 -7.71 -1.94 7.58
CA PHE A 96 -9.01 -1.40 7.21
C PHE A 96 -9.90 -2.56 6.79
N GLU A 97 -10.80 -2.36 5.83
CA GLU A 97 -11.68 -3.40 5.31
C GLU A 97 -10.89 -4.54 4.66
N ARG A 98 -10.92 -4.73 3.34
CA ARG A 98 -10.24 -5.88 2.72
C ARG A 98 -8.72 -5.69 2.59
N LEU A 99 -8.20 -4.53 3.00
CA LEU A 99 -6.81 -4.12 2.84
C LEU A 99 -6.25 -3.52 4.13
N GLY A 100 -4.93 -3.51 4.22
CA GLY A 100 -4.18 -2.79 5.24
C GLY A 100 -3.21 -1.80 4.61
N VAL A 101 -2.99 -0.69 5.29
CA VAL A 101 -1.92 0.26 4.96
C VAL A 101 -0.68 -0.13 5.76
N PHE A 102 0.31 -0.65 5.05
CA PHE A 102 1.61 -0.99 5.60
C PHE A 102 2.50 0.25 5.58
N VAL A 103 3.17 0.52 6.70
CA VAL A 103 4.08 1.66 6.87
C VAL A 103 5.42 1.11 7.31
N GLU A 104 6.39 1.12 6.40
CA GLU A 104 7.78 0.85 6.70
C GLU A 104 8.49 2.18 6.98
N SER A 105 9.30 2.19 8.02
CA SER A 105 10.00 3.36 8.50
C SER A 105 11.51 3.18 8.40
N LYS A 106 12.23 4.30 8.48
CA LYS A 106 13.66 4.35 8.74
C LYS A 106 13.84 5.36 9.86
N GLN A 107 14.12 4.86 11.06
CA GLN A 107 14.07 5.67 12.28
C GLN A 107 12.66 6.24 12.49
N SER A 108 12.49 7.57 12.51
CA SER A 108 11.20 8.23 12.70
C SER A 108 10.59 8.77 11.41
N ILE A 109 11.14 8.39 10.25
CA ILE A 109 10.68 8.86 8.93
C ILE A 109 10.08 7.69 8.16
N VAL A 110 8.95 7.91 7.52
CA VAL A 110 8.30 6.95 6.62
C VAL A 110 9.20 6.70 5.42
N LYS A 111 9.54 5.43 5.21
CA LYS A 111 10.40 4.97 4.12
C LYS A 111 9.56 4.51 2.94
N ASN A 112 8.59 3.62 3.18
CA ASN A 112 7.65 3.10 2.18
C ASN A 112 6.25 3.00 2.78
N VAL A 113 5.23 3.19 1.94
CA VAL A 113 3.83 2.97 2.30
C VAL A 113 3.18 2.20 1.17
N TRP A 114 2.44 1.14 1.48
CA TRP A 114 1.76 0.33 0.47
C TRP A 114 0.47 -0.27 1.01
N LEU A 115 -0.43 -0.63 0.10
CA LEU A 115 -1.60 -1.43 0.40
C LEU A 115 -1.26 -2.90 0.27
N GLY A 116 -1.76 -3.71 1.19
CA GLY A 116 -1.58 -5.15 1.15
C GLY A 116 -2.82 -5.88 1.65
N PHE A 117 -2.85 -7.18 1.37
CA PHE A 117 -3.94 -8.07 1.76
C PHE A 117 -3.53 -8.94 2.93
N SER A 118 -4.52 -9.35 3.72
CA SER A 118 -4.38 -10.36 4.76
C SER A 118 -5.75 -10.98 5.03
N SER A 119 -5.76 -12.27 5.36
CA SER A 119 -6.96 -12.95 5.85
C SER A 119 -7.44 -12.44 7.21
N LEU A 120 -6.63 -11.62 7.89
CA LEU A 120 -6.97 -10.99 9.16
C LEU A 120 -7.77 -9.69 8.99
N PHE A 121 -7.86 -9.13 7.78
CA PHE A 121 -8.58 -7.88 7.55
C PHE A 121 -10.08 -8.13 7.37
N THR A 122 -10.89 -7.09 7.61
CA THR A 122 -12.34 -7.22 7.69
C THR A 122 -12.94 -7.40 6.30
N ALA A 123 -13.54 -8.56 6.02
CA ALA A 123 -14.32 -8.75 4.81
C ALA A 123 -15.53 -7.80 4.80
N SER A 124 -15.50 -6.78 3.96
CA SER A 124 -16.58 -5.81 3.75
C SER A 124 -16.79 -5.57 2.26
N GLU A 125 -18.04 -5.28 1.88
CA GLU A 125 -18.37 -4.76 0.55
C GLU A 125 -18.18 -3.24 0.46
N SER A 126 -18.15 -2.52 1.60
CA SER A 126 -17.82 -1.09 1.66
C SER A 126 -16.33 -0.86 1.90
N CYS A 127 -15.86 0.37 1.64
CA CYS A 127 -14.49 0.80 1.92
C CYS A 127 -14.41 2.18 2.58
N ASP A 128 -15.44 2.58 3.32
CA ASP A 128 -15.56 3.92 3.90
C ASP A 128 -14.32 4.34 4.70
N TYR A 129 -13.73 3.42 5.49
CA TYR A 129 -12.56 3.73 6.30
C TYR A 129 -11.28 3.82 5.46
N LEU A 130 -11.05 2.86 4.57
CA LEU A 130 -9.92 2.89 3.63
C LEU A 130 -9.95 4.12 2.72
N PHE A 131 -11.11 4.39 2.11
CA PHE A 131 -11.33 5.55 1.26
C PHE A 131 -11.02 6.83 2.03
N LYS A 132 -11.56 6.96 3.26
CA LYS A 132 -11.33 8.15 4.07
C LYS A 132 -9.85 8.38 4.38
N VAL A 133 -9.08 7.33 4.68
CA VAL A 133 -7.65 7.52 4.96
C VAL A 133 -6.83 7.83 3.72
N LEU A 134 -7.18 7.27 2.55
CA LEU A 134 -6.52 7.61 1.29
C LEU A 134 -6.77 9.08 0.92
N GLU A 135 -7.99 9.57 1.12
CA GLU A 135 -8.33 10.99 0.98
C GLU A 135 -7.49 11.85 1.93
N LEU A 136 -7.46 11.53 3.24
CA LEU A 136 -6.69 12.28 4.23
C LEU A 136 -5.18 12.31 3.93
N ILE A 137 -4.62 11.21 3.43
CA ILE A 137 -3.23 11.15 2.98
C ILE A 137 -3.02 12.08 1.77
N GLY A 138 -3.92 12.03 0.79
CA GLY A 138 -3.85 12.84 -0.42
C GLY A 138 -4.03 14.34 -0.19
N GLU A 139 -4.87 14.72 0.77
CA GLU A 139 -5.03 16.11 1.24
C GLU A 139 -3.73 16.66 1.85
N LYS A 140 -3.01 15.82 2.61
CA LYS A 140 -1.81 16.26 3.34
C LYS A 140 -0.52 16.15 2.54
N TYR A 141 -0.40 15.15 1.67
CA TYR A 141 0.85 14.85 0.98
C TYR A 141 0.66 14.73 -0.55
N PRO A 142 1.62 15.25 -1.34
CA PRO A 142 1.60 15.13 -2.80
C PRO A 142 2.00 13.71 -3.22
N LEU A 143 1.15 12.72 -2.97
CA LEU A 143 1.35 11.31 -3.27
C LEU A 143 0.46 10.83 -4.42
N ILE A 144 0.91 9.77 -5.08
CA ILE A 144 0.15 8.92 -6.00
C ILE A 144 0.14 7.51 -5.41
N LEU A 145 -0.90 6.74 -5.71
CA LEU A 145 -0.90 5.30 -5.54
C LEU A 145 -0.61 4.66 -6.90
N VAL A 146 0.27 3.66 -6.90
CA VAL A 146 0.66 2.92 -8.09
C VAL A 146 0.38 1.45 -7.84
N ASP A 147 -0.57 0.91 -8.59
CA ASP A 147 -0.83 -0.52 -8.65
C ASP A 147 -0.02 -1.12 -9.80
N TRP A 148 1.08 -1.77 -9.45
CA TRP A 148 2.00 -2.36 -10.42
C TRP A 148 1.43 -3.62 -11.06
N ASN A 149 0.50 -4.31 -10.39
CA ASN A 149 -0.16 -5.48 -10.93
C ASN A 149 -1.25 -5.08 -11.92
N GLY A 150 -2.08 -4.09 -11.56
CA GLY A 150 -3.17 -3.59 -12.39
C GLY A 150 -2.73 -2.58 -13.47
N GLU A 151 -1.46 -2.16 -13.47
CA GLU A 151 -0.96 -1.09 -14.33
C GLU A 151 -1.75 0.22 -14.18
N VAL A 152 -2.13 0.55 -12.93
CA VAL A 152 -2.94 1.73 -12.60
C VAL A 152 -2.15 2.75 -11.78
N ILE A 153 -2.32 4.04 -12.10
CA ILE A 153 -1.84 5.15 -11.28
C ILE A 153 -3.03 6.00 -10.83
N VAL A 154 -3.12 6.25 -9.54
CA VAL A 154 -4.19 7.02 -8.89
C VAL A 154 -3.60 8.26 -8.24
N ARG A 155 -4.09 9.44 -8.60
CA ARG A 155 -3.69 10.68 -7.92
C ARG A 155 -4.51 10.82 -6.64
N LEU A 156 -3.85 10.73 -5.48
CA LEU A 156 -4.55 10.81 -4.19
C LEU A 156 -5.14 12.20 -3.90
N GLN A 157 -4.75 13.24 -4.65
CA GLN A 157 -5.41 14.56 -4.54
C GLN A 157 -6.76 14.61 -5.26
N GLU A 158 -7.08 13.61 -6.09
CA GLU A 158 -8.30 13.55 -6.89
C GLU A 158 -9.22 12.47 -6.28
N VAL A 159 -10.17 12.89 -5.45
CA VAL A 159 -11.05 11.98 -4.69
C VAL A 159 -11.80 11.02 -5.61
N ASP A 160 -12.25 11.49 -6.77
CA ASP A 160 -12.93 10.68 -7.78
C ASP A 160 -12.03 9.56 -8.33
N GLU A 161 -10.71 9.77 -8.43
CA GLU A 161 -9.78 8.71 -8.87
C GLU A 161 -9.59 7.64 -7.80
N ILE A 162 -9.55 8.04 -6.51
CA ILE A 162 -9.50 7.09 -5.40
C ILE A 162 -10.75 6.21 -5.40
N GLN A 163 -11.92 6.83 -5.51
CA GLN A 163 -13.19 6.11 -5.54
C GLN A 163 -13.21 5.14 -6.73
N HIS A 164 -12.92 5.63 -7.93
CA HIS A 164 -12.95 4.81 -9.15
C HIS A 164 -12.03 3.59 -9.05
N TYR A 165 -10.80 3.77 -8.56
CA TYR A 165 -9.85 2.66 -8.36
C TYR A 165 -10.35 1.61 -7.35
N LEU A 166 -10.92 2.05 -6.23
CA LEU A 166 -11.47 1.15 -5.23
C LEU A 166 -12.69 0.36 -5.75
N GLU A 167 -13.52 0.98 -6.59
CA GLU A 167 -14.63 0.33 -7.28
C GLU A 167 -14.15 -0.64 -8.36
N SER A 168 -13.23 -0.22 -9.25
CA SER A 168 -12.83 -1.00 -10.42
C SER A 168 -11.94 -2.21 -10.05
N GLU A 169 -10.92 -2.00 -9.23
CA GLU A 169 -9.91 -3.02 -8.95
C GLU A 169 -10.31 -3.97 -7.82
N PHE A 170 -11.14 -3.48 -6.88
CA PHE A 170 -11.53 -4.27 -5.71
C PHE A 170 -13.02 -4.56 -5.64
N GLY A 171 -13.87 -3.90 -6.45
CA GLY A 171 -15.31 -4.11 -6.42
C GLY A 171 -15.99 -3.59 -5.16
N PHE A 172 -15.43 -2.56 -4.52
CA PHE A 172 -16.08 -1.91 -3.38
C PHE A 172 -17.36 -1.17 -3.82
N LYS A 173 -18.30 -1.04 -2.88
CA LYS A 173 -19.55 -0.30 -3.04
C LYS A 173 -19.51 0.94 -2.16
N PHE A 174 -19.82 2.09 -2.76
CA PHE A 174 -19.94 3.39 -2.11
C PHE A 174 -21.42 3.76 -1.89
#